data_AF-A0A0V0GDL0-F1
#
_entry.id   AF-A0A0V0GDL0-F1
#
_cell.length_a   1.000
_cell.length_b   1.000
_cell.length_c   1.000
_cell.angle_alpha   90.00
_cell.angle_beta   90.00
_cell.angle_gamma   90.00
#
_symmetry.space_group_name_H-M   'P 1'
#
loop_
_entity.id
_entity.type
_entity.pdbx_description
1 polymer ?
#
loop_
_entity_poly.entity_id
_entity_poly.type
_entity_poly.pdbx_seq_one_letter_code
_entity_poly.pdbx_strand_id
1 'polypeptide(L)'
;MLPYKLFSRIINIIVRIFFNFLGYFAAITTIFAPLAQRKLVATPSNDLLKISAKQLTEKIRNKKIKCVEIVEAYINCIKYVNPLVNSVVQDRFDEALKEAEQVDRLIEDTGDVQSLAREKPLLG
;
A
#
# COMPACT_ATOMS: atom_id res chain seq x y z
N MET A 1 -7.84 36.81 -55.95
CA MET A 1 -7.12 36.57 -54.67
C MET A 1 -8.05 36.45 -53.44
N LEU A 2 -9.39 36.37 -53.56
CA LEU A 2 -10.31 36.17 -52.43
C LEU A 2 -10.72 34.73 -52.04
N PRO A 3 -10.53 33.66 -52.85
CA PRO A 3 -11.15 32.36 -52.53
C PRO A 3 -10.49 31.63 -51.35
N TYR A 4 -9.18 31.84 -51.15
CA TYR A 4 -8.43 31.17 -50.08
C TYR A 4 -8.81 31.66 -48.66
N LYS A 5 -9.23 32.93 -48.53
CA LYS A 5 -9.67 33.51 -47.25
C LYS A 5 -11.05 33.00 -46.83
N LEU A 6 -11.95 32.75 -47.78
CA LEU A 6 -13.25 32.13 -47.49
C LEU A 6 -13.05 30.65 -47.14
N PHE A 7 -12.22 29.94 -47.89
CA PHE A 7 -11.91 28.53 -47.65
C PHE A 7 -11.26 28.30 -46.29
N SER A 8 -10.29 29.13 -45.89
CA SER A 8 -9.66 29.02 -44.56
C SER A 8 -10.63 29.34 -43.41
N ARG A 9 -11.60 30.24 -43.60
CA ARG A 9 -12.66 30.51 -42.62
C ARG A 9 -13.60 29.32 -42.44
N ILE A 10 -13.99 28.67 -43.53
CA ILE A 10 -14.84 27.47 -43.49
C ILE A 10 -14.10 26.32 -42.81
N ILE A 11 -12.82 26.10 -43.15
CA ILE A 11 -11.99 25.09 -42.49
C ILE A 11 -11.89 25.34 -40.99
N ASN A 12 -11.62 26.58 -40.57
CA ASN A 12 -11.52 26.91 -39.14
C ASN A 12 -12.83 26.65 -38.38
N ILE A 13 -13.99 26.90 -39.00
CA ILE A 13 -15.29 26.59 -38.40
C ILE A 13 -15.46 25.07 -38.24
N ILE A 14 -15.13 24.30 -39.27
CA ILE A 14 -15.21 22.83 -39.24
C ILE A 14 -14.28 22.26 -38.16
N VAL A 15 -13.04 22.72 -38.12
CA VAL A 15 -12.04 22.30 -37.13
C VAL A 15 -12.52 22.61 -35.71
N ARG A 16 -13.11 23.79 -35.48
CA ARG A 16 -13.62 24.19 -34.16
C ARG A 16 -14.82 23.34 -33.72
N ILE A 17 -15.72 23.01 -34.64
CA ILE A 17 -16.85 22.09 -34.37
C ILE A 17 -16.33 20.70 -34.02
N PHE A 18 -15.36 20.19 -34.78
CA PHE A 18 -14.74 18.89 -34.54
C PHE A 18 -14.07 18.81 -33.16
N PHE A 19 -13.25 19.80 -32.80
CA PHE A 19 -12.59 19.83 -31.49
C PHE A 19 -13.60 19.97 -30.34
N ASN A 20 -14.69 20.74 -30.50
CA ASN A 20 -15.76 20.79 -29.51
C ASN A 20 -16.45 19.43 -29.35
N PHE A 21 -16.74 18.75 -30.45
CA PHE A 21 -17.36 17.41 -30.42
C PHE A 21 -16.45 16.39 -29.72
N LEU A 22 -15.14 16.44 -30.00
CA LEU A 22 -14.14 15.62 -29.32
C LEU A 22 -14.09 15.90 -27.81
N GLY A 23 -14.20 17.18 -27.42
CA GLY A 23 -14.30 17.59 -26.02
C GLY A 23 -15.57 17.10 -25.32
N TYR A 24 -16.73 17.21 -25.97
CA TYR A 24 -17.99 16.66 -25.45
C TYR A 24 -17.94 15.14 -25.30
N PHE A 25 -17.36 14.44 -26.28
CA PHE A 25 -17.17 13.00 -26.21
C PHE A 25 -16.28 12.60 -25.02
N ALA A 26 -15.16 13.29 -24.80
CA ALA A 26 -14.28 13.06 -23.66
C ALA A 26 -14.97 13.34 -22.31
N ALA A 27 -15.79 14.39 -22.24
CA ALA A 27 -16.58 14.71 -21.05
C ALA A 27 -17.62 13.62 -20.74
N ILE A 28 -18.33 13.14 -21.76
CA ILE A 28 -19.27 12.01 -21.65
C ILE A 28 -18.53 10.76 -21.16
N THR A 29 -17.40 10.39 -21.77
CA THR A 29 -16.63 9.23 -21.31
C THR A 29 -16.11 9.39 -19.89
N THR A 30 -15.86 10.61 -19.41
CA THR A 30 -15.40 10.86 -18.03
C THR A 30 -16.56 10.79 -17.03
N ILE A 31 -17.76 11.25 -17.41
CA ILE A 31 -18.97 11.18 -16.57
C ILE A 31 -19.50 9.74 -16.49
N PHE A 32 -19.41 8.97 -17.58
CA PHE A 32 -19.83 7.57 -17.64
C PHE A 32 -18.71 6.57 -17.36
N ALA A 33 -17.46 7.03 -17.27
CA ALA A 33 -16.38 6.20 -16.74
C ALA A 33 -16.82 5.78 -15.33
N PRO A 34 -16.80 4.48 -15.01
CA PRO A 34 -16.99 4.09 -13.63
C PRO A 34 -15.93 4.84 -12.84
N LEU A 35 -16.37 5.70 -11.92
CA LEU A 35 -15.55 6.13 -10.79
C LEU A 35 -15.03 4.82 -10.23
N ALA A 36 -13.79 4.47 -10.59
CA ALA A 36 -13.22 3.17 -10.26
C ALA A 36 -13.39 3.06 -8.76
N GLN A 37 -14.36 2.24 -8.33
CA GLN A 37 -14.76 2.21 -6.94
C GLN A 37 -13.49 1.86 -6.21
N ARG A 38 -13.01 2.79 -5.37
CA ARG A 38 -11.86 2.50 -4.52
C ARG A 38 -12.30 1.29 -3.72
N LYS A 39 -11.73 0.11 -4.04
CA LYS A 39 -11.93 -1.08 -3.23
C LYS A 39 -11.41 -0.69 -1.85
N LEU A 40 -12.33 -0.42 -0.92
CA LEU A 40 -11.99 -0.15 0.46
C LEU A 40 -11.37 -1.44 0.97
N VAL A 41 -10.06 -1.40 1.20
CA VAL A 41 -9.34 -2.50 1.80
C VAL A 41 -9.86 -2.64 3.23
N ALA A 42 -10.33 -3.84 3.60
CA ALA A 42 -10.78 -4.06 4.96
C ALA A 42 -9.61 -3.85 5.93
N THR A 43 -9.87 -3.13 7.02
CA THR A 43 -8.88 -2.91 8.05
C THR A 43 -8.48 -4.25 8.67
N PRO A 44 -7.19 -4.54 8.88
CA PRO A 44 -6.78 -5.75 9.58
C PRO A 44 -7.51 -5.88 10.92
N SER A 45 -8.12 -7.03 11.14
CA SER A 45 -8.89 -7.32 12.36
C SER A 45 -8.00 -7.45 13.60
N ASN A 46 -6.74 -7.85 13.41
CA ASN A 46 -5.81 -8.09 14.50
C ASN A 46 -5.33 -6.77 15.17
N ASP A 47 -5.56 -6.64 16.47
CA ASP A 47 -5.18 -5.47 17.26
C ASP A 47 -3.66 -5.25 17.35
N LEU A 48 -2.85 -6.30 17.16
CA LEU A 48 -1.40 -6.20 17.08
C LEU A 48 -0.94 -5.30 15.92
N LEU A 49 -1.73 -5.22 14.85
CA LEU A 49 -1.43 -4.43 13.66
C LEU A 49 -1.84 -2.95 13.82
N LYS A 50 -2.50 -2.60 14.93
CA LYS A 50 -3.00 -1.24 15.22
C LYS A 50 -2.11 -0.46 16.19
N ILE A 51 -1.11 -1.11 16.79
CA ILE A 51 -0.17 -0.49 17.73
C ILE A 51 1.15 -0.14 17.04
N SER A 52 1.88 0.83 17.60
CA SER A 52 3.13 1.31 17.01
C SER A 52 4.28 0.32 17.15
N ALA A 53 5.29 0.41 16.27
CA ALA A 53 6.50 -0.42 16.32
C ALA A 53 7.23 -0.33 17.68
N LYS A 54 7.26 0.87 18.29
CA LYS A 54 7.84 1.08 19.62
C LYS A 54 7.09 0.27 20.69
N GLN A 55 5.76 0.30 20.66
CA GLN A 55 4.92 -0.45 21.60
C GLN A 55 5.03 -1.96 21.38
N LEU A 56 5.10 -2.42 20.12
CA LEU A 56 5.35 -3.82 19.80
C LEU A 56 6.69 -4.28 20.38
N THR A 57 7.76 -3.54 20.13
CA THR A 57 9.09 -3.89 20.63
C THR A 57 9.14 -3.90 22.15
N GLU A 58 8.51 -2.93 22.80
CA GLU A 58 8.40 -2.90 24.26
C GLU A 58 7.65 -4.13 24.80
N LYS A 59 6.56 -4.55 24.14
CA LYS A 59 5.82 -5.76 24.51
C LYS A 59 6.64 -7.04 24.28
N ILE A 60 7.39 -7.09 23.18
CA ILE A 60 8.30 -8.20 22.83
C ILE A 60 9.39 -8.35 23.90
N ARG A 61 10.12 -7.28 24.23
CA ARG A 61 11.19 -7.35 25.26
C ARG A 61 10.67 -7.72 26.64
N ASN A 62 9.45 -7.29 26.96
CA ASN A 62 8.78 -7.64 28.21
C ASN A 62 8.11 -9.02 28.16
N LYS A 63 8.39 -9.84 27.13
CA LYS A 63 7.87 -11.21 26.94
C LYS A 63 6.34 -11.30 26.96
N LYS A 64 5.64 -10.21 26.60
CA LYS A 64 4.18 -10.16 26.55
C LYS A 64 3.62 -10.74 25.27
N ILE A 65 4.41 -10.72 24.19
CA ILE A 65 4.04 -11.13 22.83
C ILE A 65 5.30 -11.67 22.16
N LYS A 66 5.17 -12.71 21.33
CA LYS A 66 6.28 -13.24 20.54
C LYS A 66 6.45 -12.50 19.21
N CYS A 67 7.68 -12.37 18.75
CA CYS A 67 8.02 -11.79 17.45
C CYS A 67 7.37 -12.58 16.31
N VAL A 68 7.39 -13.92 16.39
CA VAL A 68 6.74 -14.81 15.41
C VAL A 68 5.25 -14.50 15.26
N GLU A 69 4.53 -14.31 16.38
CA GLU A 69 3.08 -14.01 16.36
C GLU A 69 2.77 -12.71 15.59
N ILE A 70 3.65 -11.71 15.71
CA ILE A 70 3.51 -10.42 15.02
C ILE A 70 3.77 -10.60 13.53
N VAL A 71 4.84 -11.31 13.16
CA VAL A 71 5.18 -11.56 11.76
C VAL A 71 4.08 -12.38 11.07
N GLU A 72 3.56 -13.42 11.72
CA GLU A 72 2.41 -14.18 11.21
C GLU A 72 1.18 -13.30 11.00
N ALA A 73 0.89 -12.38 11.92
CA ALA A 73 -0.23 -11.45 11.78
C ALA A 73 -0.07 -10.55 10.54
N TYR A 74 1.14 -10.03 10.29
CA TYR A 74 1.42 -9.24 9.09
C TYR A 74 1.35 -10.07 7.81
N ILE A 75 1.88 -11.30 7.80
CA ILE A 75 1.80 -12.22 6.65
C ILE A 75 0.34 -12.49 6.28
N ASN A 76 -0.50 -12.80 7.28
CA ASN A 76 -1.92 -13.05 7.08
C ASN A 76 -2.64 -11.82 6.53
N CYS A 77 -2.30 -10.63 7.03
CA CYS A 77 -2.81 -9.38 6.48
C CYS A 77 -2.40 -9.19 5.02
N ILE A 78 -1.12 -9.45 4.68
CA ILE A 78 -0.63 -9.31 3.31
C ILE A 78 -1.33 -10.30 2.38
N LYS A 79 -1.48 -11.58 2.77
CA LYS A 79 -2.19 -12.59 1.98
C LYS A 79 -3.62 -12.18 1.66
N TYR A 80 -4.29 -11.50 2.59
CA TYR A 80 -5.66 -11.01 2.41
C TYR A 80 -5.73 -9.72 1.58
N VAL A 81 -4.83 -8.76 1.84
CA VAL A 81 -4.87 -7.41 1.26
C VAL A 81 -4.19 -7.33 -0.12
N ASN A 82 -3.07 -8.02 -0.32
CA ASN A 82 -2.28 -7.90 -1.55
C ASN A 82 -3.06 -8.21 -2.84
N PRO A 83 -3.99 -9.18 -2.90
CA PRO A 83 -4.82 -9.38 -4.10
C PRO A 83 -5.68 -8.16 -4.47
N LEU A 84 -5.92 -7.23 -3.54
CA LEU A 84 -6.72 -6.03 -3.78
C LEU A 84 -5.86 -4.84 -4.23
N VAL A 85 -4.64 -4.72 -3.70
CA VAL A 85 -3.78 -3.53 -3.88
C VAL A 85 -2.55 -3.81 -4.76
N ASN A 86 -2.21 -5.08 -4.93
CA ASN A 86 -1.08 -5.58 -5.72
C ASN A 86 0.24 -4.85 -5.41
N SER A 87 0.58 -4.74 -4.12
CA SER A 87 1.73 -3.96 -3.63
C SER A 87 2.97 -4.82 -3.32
N VAL A 88 2.80 -6.13 -3.17
CA VAL A 88 3.87 -7.10 -2.93
C VAL A 88 4.07 -7.93 -4.19
N VAL A 89 5.25 -7.77 -4.80
CA VAL A 89 5.65 -8.48 -6.04
C VAL A 89 6.30 -9.83 -5.72
N GLN A 90 7.11 -9.87 -4.67
CA GLN A 90 7.81 -11.05 -4.18
C GLN A 90 7.77 -11.05 -2.66
N ASP A 91 7.47 -12.19 -2.06
CA ASP A 91 7.48 -12.37 -0.61
C ASP A 91 8.79 -13.00 -0.09
N ARG A 92 9.03 -12.82 1.22
CA ARG A 92 10.11 -13.43 2.00
C ARG A 92 9.55 -14.04 3.30
N PHE A 93 8.35 -14.62 3.23
CA PHE A 93 7.60 -14.98 4.44
C PHE A 93 8.32 -16.02 5.30
N ASP A 94 8.90 -17.05 4.68
CA ASP A 94 9.60 -18.13 5.40
C ASP A 94 10.87 -17.62 6.09
N GLU A 95 11.60 -16.71 5.44
CA GLU A 95 12.81 -16.12 5.99
C GLU A 95 12.48 -15.16 7.14
N ALA A 96 11.44 -14.34 6.98
CA ALA A 96 10.96 -13.45 8.02
C ALA A 96 10.50 -14.22 9.28
N LEU A 97 9.85 -15.38 9.12
CA LEU A 97 9.48 -16.24 10.24
C LEU A 97 10.71 -16.82 10.95
N LYS A 98 11.72 -17.28 10.20
CA LYS A 98 12.98 -17.77 10.77
C LYS A 98 13.74 -16.69 11.54
N GLU A 99 13.80 -15.48 11.00
CA GLU A 99 14.41 -14.32 11.66
C GLU A 99 13.63 -13.98 12.95
N ALA A 100 12.30 -14.00 12.91
CA ALA A 100 11.45 -13.77 14.09
C ALA A 100 11.68 -14.81 15.20
N GLU A 101 11.80 -16.09 14.86
CA GLU A 101 12.14 -17.14 15.83
C GLU A 101 13.53 -16.91 16.46
N GLN A 102 14.50 -16.42 15.70
CA GLN A 102 15.82 -16.10 16.25
C GLN A 102 15.75 -14.96 17.25
N VAL A 103 14.93 -13.94 16.98
CA VAL A 103 14.67 -12.83 17.90
C VAL A 103 13.99 -13.34 19.18
N ASP A 104 12.98 -14.21 19.05
CA ASP A 104 12.30 -14.79 20.21
C ASP A 104 13.27 -15.61 21.08
N ARG A 105 14.12 -16.45 20.47
CA ARG A 105 15.18 -17.17 21.18
C ARG A 105 16.15 -16.23 21.89
N LEU A 106 16.61 -15.17 21.20
CA LEU A 106 17.50 -14.16 21.80
C LEU A 106 16.88 -13.51 23.04
N ILE A 107 15.58 -13.23 23.02
CA ILE A 107 14.86 -12.62 24.14
C ILE A 107 14.63 -13.61 25.27
N GLU A 108 14.39 -14.89 24.95
CA GLU A 108 14.30 -15.95 25.94
C GLU A 108 15.64 -16.10 26.69
N ASP A 109 16.76 -16.10 25.95
CA ASP A 109 18.12 -16.24 26.48
C ASP A 109 18.64 -14.99 27.20
N THR A 110 18.17 -13.80 26.80
CA THR A 110 18.61 -12.53 27.38
C THR A 110 17.87 -12.20 28.68
N GLY A 111 18.61 -12.08 29.78
CA GLY A 111 18.09 -11.63 31.08
C GLY A 111 18.03 -10.10 31.25
N ASP A 112 18.74 -9.34 30.40
CA ASP A 112 18.84 -7.88 30.51
C ASP A 112 18.09 -7.15 29.39
N VAL A 113 16.88 -6.71 29.73
CA VAL A 113 16.00 -5.95 28.82
C VAL A 113 16.58 -4.58 28.45
N GLN A 114 17.41 -3.98 29.31
CA GLN A 114 17.91 -2.61 29.11
C GLN A 114 19.07 -2.56 28.12
N SER A 115 20.01 -3.51 28.18
CA SER A 115 21.06 -3.65 27.15
C SER A 115 20.43 -3.97 25.79
N LEU A 116 19.48 -4.90 25.75
CA LEU A 116 18.78 -5.25 24.51
C LEU A 116 18.06 -4.04 23.89
N ALA A 117 17.47 -3.16 24.70
CA ALA A 117 16.83 -1.94 24.20
C ALA A 117 17.81 -0.94 23.56
N ARG A 118 19.07 -0.93 23.99
CA ARG A 118 20.12 -0.05 23.45
C ARG A 118 20.74 -0.62 22.19
N GLU A 119 21.03 -1.91 22.19
CA GLU A 119 21.69 -2.59 21.06
C GLU A 119 20.72 -2.87 19.91
N LYS A 120 19.47 -3.25 20.25
CA LYS A 120 18.45 -3.66 19.29
C LYS A 120 17.10 -2.95 19.57
N PRO A 121 16.99 -1.67 19.18
CA PRO A 121 15.87 -0.81 19.57
C PRO A 121 14.49 -1.17 18.99
N LEU A 122 14.39 -2.04 17.98
CA LEU A 122 13.12 -2.50 17.35
C LEU A 122 13.14 -4.03 16.98
N LEU A 123 14.17 -4.81 17.33
CA LEU A 123 14.99 -5.29 16.21
C LEU A 123 15.66 -6.67 16.33
N GLY A 124 15.69 -7.33 15.18
CA GLY A 124 16.83 -7.32 14.24
C GLY A 124 16.35 -6.74 12.92
#